data_AF-A0A957WEV9-F1
#
_entry.id   AF-A0A957WEV9-F1
#
_cell.length_a   1.000
_cell.length_b   1.000
_cell.length_c   1.000
_cell.angle_alpha   90.00
_cell.angle_beta   90.00
_cell.angle_gamma   90.00
#
_symmetry.space_group_name_H-M   'P 1'
#
loop_
_entity.id
_entity.type
_entity.pdbx_description
1 polymer ?
#
loop_
_entity_poly.entity_id
_entity_poly.type
_entity_poly.pdbx_seq_one_letter_code
_entity_poly.pdbx_strand_id
1 'polypeptide(L)'
;MKIEMDLKRIKKLAAALDDENWEFRTFLKGLDLDSAELDAIVHRINDEVSAQIDCTQCANCCKVVSPVLDEADIARFAAGLNRPVPEFTEIYLILDEDEPGKHMFNRQPCP
;
A
#
# COMPACT_ATOMS: atom_id res chain seq x y z
N MET A 1 14.26 -0.64 18.35
CA MET A 1 13.62 -1.92 17.93
C MET A 1 14.48 -2.52 16.82
N LYS A 2 14.70 -3.85 16.77
CA LYS A 2 15.44 -4.45 15.65
C LYS A 2 14.46 -4.76 14.52
N ILE A 3 14.56 -4.05 13.40
CA ILE A 3 13.67 -4.21 12.25
C ILE A 3 14.28 -5.22 11.27
N GLU A 4 13.50 -6.21 10.87
CA GLU A 4 13.84 -7.14 9.79
C GLU A 4 13.40 -6.53 8.46
N MET A 5 14.30 -6.43 7.48
CA MET A 5 14.02 -5.80 6.18
C MET A 5 14.15 -6.77 5.00
N ASP A 6 14.61 -8.01 5.22
CA ASP A 6 14.65 -9.02 4.17
C ASP A 6 13.23 -9.54 3.89
N LEU A 7 12.68 -9.21 2.72
CA LEU A 7 11.34 -9.61 2.29
C LEU A 7 11.11 -11.12 2.28
N LYS A 8 12.13 -11.92 1.93
CA LYS A 8 12.02 -13.40 1.93
C LYS A 8 11.92 -13.91 3.35
N ARG A 9 12.69 -13.32 4.27
CA ARG A 9 12.65 -13.67 5.68
C ARG A 9 11.33 -13.23 6.33
N ILE A 10 10.85 -12.01 6.05
CA ILE A 10 9.55 -11.52 6.50
C ILE A 10 8.45 -12.49 6.04
N LYS A 11 8.44 -12.86 4.76
CA LYS A 11 7.45 -13.82 4.22
C LYS A 11 7.50 -15.18 4.93
N LYS A 12 8.70 -15.70 5.22
CA LYS A 12 8.88 -16.96 5.94
C LYS A 12 8.39 -16.86 7.39
N LEU A 13 8.70 -15.76 8.08
CA LEU A 13 8.25 -15.52 9.46
C LEU A 13 6.74 -15.36 9.52
N ALA A 14 6.13 -14.62 8.60
CA ALA A 14 4.68 -14.44 8.53
C ALA A 14 3.95 -15.79 8.42
N ALA A 15 4.43 -16.69 7.55
CA ALA A 15 3.86 -18.03 7.40
C ALA A 15 4.13 -18.94 8.62
N ALA A 16 5.30 -18.80 9.27
CA ALA A 16 5.65 -19.61 10.43
C ALA A 16 4.89 -19.20 11.71
N LEU A 17 4.46 -17.95 11.80
CA LEU A 17 3.80 -17.35 12.95
C LEU A 17 2.33 -17.00 12.65
N ASP A 18 1.71 -17.65 11.67
CA ASP A 18 0.35 -17.32 11.21
C ASP A 18 -0.68 -17.43 12.34
N ASP A 19 -0.63 -18.52 13.11
CA ASP A 19 -1.50 -18.75 14.27
C ASP A 19 -1.32 -17.67 15.35
N GLU A 20 -0.06 -17.32 15.69
CA GLU A 20 0.25 -16.26 16.66
C GLU A 20 -0.25 -14.89 16.18
N ASN A 21 -0.06 -14.58 14.90
CA ASN A 21 -0.57 -13.35 14.30
C ASN A 21 -2.11 -13.30 14.35
N TRP A 22 -2.78 -14.43 14.15
CA TRP A 22 -4.23 -14.52 14.25
C TRP A 22 -4.74 -14.29 15.69
N GLU A 23 -4.08 -14.90 16.67
CA GLU A 23 -4.36 -14.67 18.09
C GLU A 23 -4.15 -13.20 18.47
N PHE A 24 -3.06 -12.58 18.01
CA PHE A 24 -2.78 -11.16 18.25
C PHE A 24 -3.86 -10.26 17.65
N ARG A 25 -4.33 -10.53 16.42
CA ARG A 25 -5.43 -9.78 15.81
C ARG A 25 -6.73 -9.91 16.58
N THR A 26 -6.98 -11.09 17.15
CA THR A 26 -8.15 -11.35 17.99
C THR A 26 -8.05 -10.58 19.30
N PHE A 27 -6.88 -10.59 19.92
CA PHE A 27 -6.57 -9.79 21.10
C PHE A 27 -6.81 -8.30 20.86
N LEU A 28 -6.30 -7.73 19.76
CA LEU A 28 -6.49 -6.32 19.43
C LEU A 28 -7.97 -5.92 19.32
N LYS A 29 -8.83 -6.81 18.81
CA LYS A 29 -10.29 -6.58 18.71
C LYS A 29 -11.02 -6.66 20.04
N GLY A 30 -10.42 -7.30 21.05
CA GLY A 30 -10.97 -7.45 22.40
C GLY A 30 -10.46 -6.42 23.40
N LEU A 31 -9.59 -5.50 22.96
CA LEU A 31 -9.13 -4.40 23.80
C LEU A 31 -10.27 -3.43 24.08
N ASP A 32 -10.35 -2.96 25.33
CA ASP A 32 -11.22 -1.86 25.75
C ASP A 32 -10.53 -0.53 25.43
N LEU A 33 -10.24 -0.33 24.14
CA LEU A 33 -9.71 0.91 23.58
C LEU A 33 -10.64 1.36 22.47
N ASP A 34 -10.88 2.65 22.37
CA ASP A 34 -11.58 3.16 21.20
C ASP A 34 -10.66 3.13 19.95
N SER A 35 -11.27 3.30 18.78
CA SER A 35 -10.52 3.24 17.52
C SER A 35 -9.47 4.35 17.41
N ALA A 36 -9.72 5.53 17.99
CA ALA A 36 -8.79 6.66 17.91
C ALA A 36 -7.56 6.44 18.80
N GLU A 37 -7.74 5.85 19.98
CA GLU A 37 -6.67 5.45 20.88
C GLU A 37 -5.78 4.38 20.24
N LEU A 38 -6.39 3.36 19.63
CA LEU A 38 -5.67 2.32 18.91
C LEU A 38 -4.89 2.90 17.72
N ASP A 39 -5.52 3.76 16.92
CA ASP A 39 -4.87 4.41 15.78
C ASP A 39 -3.70 5.28 16.24
N ALA A 40 -3.82 6.02 17.35
CA ALA A 40 -2.73 6.82 17.89
C ALA A 40 -1.50 5.97 18.27
N ILE A 41 -1.73 4.78 18.84
CA ILE A 41 -0.66 3.83 19.14
C ILE A 41 0.01 3.34 17.86
N VAL A 42 -0.80 2.93 16.87
CA VAL A 42 -0.30 2.42 15.58
C VAL A 42 0.49 3.50 14.82
N HIS A 43 -0.01 4.73 14.76
CA HIS A 43 0.66 5.84 14.09
C HIS A 43 2.01 6.15 14.73
N ARG A 44 2.09 6.20 16.07
CA ARG A 44 3.37 6.40 16.77
C ARG A 44 4.37 5.30 16.42
N ILE A 45 3.95 4.03 16.43
CA ILE A 45 4.83 2.90 16.06
C ILE A 45 5.24 3.01 14.59
N ASN A 46 4.31 3.35 13.69
CA ASN A 46 4.59 3.54 12.27
C ASN A 46 5.64 4.63 12.04
N ASP A 47 5.54 5.77 12.71
CA ASP A 47 6.49 6.87 12.57
C ASP A 47 7.89 6.46 13.04
N GLU A 48 7.99 5.74 14.16
CA GLU A 48 9.25 5.20 14.67
C GLU A 48 9.87 4.16 13.69
N VAL A 49 9.05 3.29 13.10
CA VAL A 49 9.50 2.21 12.20
C VAL A 49 9.88 2.74 10.83
N SER A 50 9.01 3.56 10.22
CA SER A 50 9.20 4.07 8.87
C SER A 50 10.43 4.97 8.75
N ALA A 51 10.77 5.72 9.80
CA ALA A 51 12.00 6.51 9.87
C ALA A 51 13.30 5.68 9.75
N GLN A 52 13.22 4.37 9.97
CA GLN A 52 14.35 3.44 9.87
C GLN A 52 14.34 2.62 8.57
N ILE A 53 13.34 2.81 7.69
CA ILE A 53 13.17 2.04 6.46
C ILE A 53 13.36 2.97 5.26
N ASP A 54 14.41 2.73 4.48
CA ASP A 54 14.54 3.31 3.15
C ASP A 54 13.80 2.43 2.13
N CYS A 55 12.59 2.84 1.74
CA CYS A 55 11.74 2.07 0.83
C CYS A 55 12.31 1.95 -0.60
N THR A 56 13.26 2.83 -0.97
CA THR A 56 13.92 2.81 -2.28
C THR A 56 14.88 1.63 -2.43
N GLN A 57 15.34 1.04 -1.31
CA GLN A 57 16.26 -0.10 -1.31
C GLN A 57 15.62 -1.37 -1.89
N CYS A 58 14.36 -1.65 -1.55
CA CYS A 58 13.66 -2.83 -2.08
C CYS A 58 12.67 -2.47 -3.20
N ALA A 59 12.08 -1.28 -3.13
CA ALA A 59 11.03 -0.79 -4.04
C ALA A 59 9.88 -1.79 -4.23
N ASN A 60 9.60 -2.64 -3.22
CA ASN A 60 8.65 -3.74 -3.36
C ASN A 60 7.24 -3.24 -3.69
N CYS A 61 6.78 -2.17 -3.04
CA CYS A 61 5.48 -1.59 -3.32
C CYS A 61 5.41 -1.07 -4.76
N CYS A 62 6.45 -0.38 -5.24
CA CYS A 62 6.50 0.16 -6.60
C CYS A 62 6.53 -0.93 -7.70
N LYS A 63 6.98 -2.14 -7.36
CA LYS A 63 7.13 -3.29 -8.30
C LYS A 63 5.95 -4.26 -8.27
N VAL A 64 5.14 -4.23 -7.22
CA VAL A 64 4.10 -5.26 -7.00
C VAL A 64 2.71 -4.64 -6.89
N VAL A 65 2.60 -3.41 -6.41
CA VAL A 65 1.31 -2.74 -6.23
C VAL A 65 0.99 -1.96 -7.51
N SER A 66 -0.16 -2.25 -8.11
CA SER A 66 -0.78 -1.44 -9.15
C SER A 66 -2.08 -0.85 -8.59
N PRO A 67 -2.19 0.48 -8.44
CA PRO A 67 -3.41 1.07 -7.93
C PRO A 67 -4.51 1.04 -9.01
N VAL A 68 -5.71 0.67 -8.58
CA VAL A 68 -6.94 0.83 -9.35
C VAL A 68 -7.41 2.28 -9.20
N LEU A 69 -7.68 2.94 -10.32
CA LEU A 69 -8.05 4.34 -10.39
C LEU A 69 -9.53 4.49 -10.68
N ASP A 70 -10.16 5.42 -9.98
CA ASP A 70 -11.50 5.92 -10.31
C ASP A 70 -11.44 7.23 -11.11
N GLU A 71 -12.60 7.73 -11.53
CA GLU A 71 -12.69 8.96 -12.32
C GLU A 71 -12.13 10.19 -11.60
N ALA A 72 -12.23 10.24 -10.26
CA ALA A 72 -11.74 11.35 -9.46
C ALA A 72 -10.21 11.34 -9.40
N ASP A 73 -9.60 10.17 -9.25
CA ASP A 73 -8.15 9.99 -9.35
C ASP A 73 -7.61 10.38 -10.71
N ILE A 74 -8.25 9.91 -11.79
CA ILE A 74 -7.86 10.24 -13.16
C ILE A 74 -7.94 11.75 -13.40
N ALA A 75 -9.04 12.40 -12.99
CA ALA A 75 -9.20 13.85 -13.11
C ALA A 75 -8.12 14.61 -12.34
N ARG A 76 -7.80 14.16 -11.12
CA ARG A 76 -6.76 14.76 -10.27
C ARG A 76 -5.36 14.63 -10.88
N PHE A 77 -5.01 13.46 -11.42
CA PHE A 77 -3.70 13.25 -12.04
C PHE A 77 -3.56 14.00 -13.36
N ALA A 78 -4.60 14.01 -14.20
CA ALA A 78 -4.63 14.78 -15.44
C ALA A 78 -4.43 16.28 -15.16
N ALA A 79 -5.13 16.82 -14.16
CA ALA A 79 -4.96 18.20 -13.71
C ALA A 79 -3.53 18.47 -13.18
N GLY A 80 -2.97 17.57 -12.38
CA GLY A 80 -1.61 17.68 -11.84
C GLY A 80 -0.52 17.70 -12.93
N LEU A 81 -0.76 17.06 -14.07
CA LEU A 81 0.12 17.08 -15.24
C LEU A 81 -0.25 18.15 -16.28
N ASN A 82 -1.26 18.98 -16.00
CA ASN A 82 -1.80 19.98 -16.91
C ASN A 82 -2.18 19.39 -18.29
N ARG A 83 -2.85 18.24 -18.29
CA ARG A 83 -3.33 17.54 -19.48
C ARG A 83 -4.85 17.32 -19.41
N PRO A 84 -5.54 17.29 -20.57
CA PRO A 84 -6.92 16.82 -20.63
C PRO A 84 -7.04 15.36 -20.18
N VAL A 85 -8.14 15.02 -19.51
CA VAL A 85 -8.44 13.65 -19.06
C VAL A 85 -8.34 12.62 -20.20
N PRO A 86 -8.91 12.84 -21.40
CA PRO A 86 -8.80 11.87 -22.49
C PRO A 86 -7.35 11.58 -22.89
N GLU A 87 -6.52 12.61 -22.94
CA GLU A 87 -5.10 12.49 -23.28
C GLU A 87 -4.33 11.75 -22.18
N PHE A 88 -4.63 12.03 -20.90
CA PHE A 88 -4.02 11.30 -19.79
C PHE A 88 -4.39 9.81 -19.82
N THR A 89 -5.67 9.50 -20.03
CA THR A 89 -6.15 8.12 -20.09
C THR A 89 -5.48 7.36 -21.22
N GLU A 90 -5.37 7.94 -22.41
CA GLU A 90 -4.74 7.30 -23.57
C GLU A 90 -3.24 7.04 -23.34
N ILE A 91 -2.52 7.98 -22.73
CA ILE A 91 -1.06 7.88 -22.57
C ILE A 91 -0.68 6.96 -21.40
N TYR A 92 -1.44 6.98 -20.29
CA TYR A 92 -1.00 6.40 -19.03
C TYR A 92 -1.85 5.24 -18.51
N LEU A 93 -3.05 5.01 -19.03
CA LEU A 93 -3.99 4.06 -18.43
C LEU A 93 -4.37 2.91 -19.36
N ILE A 94 -4.76 1.80 -18.76
CA ILE A 94 -5.43 0.66 -19.41
C ILE A 94 -6.64 0.27 -18.55
N LEU A 95 -7.59 -0.45 -19.14
CA LEU A 95 -8.72 -1.01 -18.39
C LEU A 95 -8.23 -2.13 -17.49
N ASP A 96 -8.81 -2.20 -16.29
CA ASP A 96 -8.57 -3.29 -15.36
C ASP A 96 -9.30 -4.56 -15.83
N GLU A 97 -8.58 -5.69 -15.87
CA GLU A 97 -9.11 -6.98 -16.33
C GLU A 97 -9.97 -7.65 -15.24
N ASP A 98 -9.69 -7.38 -13.97
CA ASP A 98 -10.36 -7.98 -12.80
C ASP A 98 -11.54 -7.11 -12.33
N GLU A 99 -11.47 -5.80 -12.53
CA GLU A 99 -12.48 -4.81 -12.14
C GLU A 99 -13.09 -4.05 -13.35
N PRO A 100 -14.22 -4.52 -13.92
CA PRO A 100 -14.85 -3.90 -15.07
C PRO A 100 -15.16 -2.41 -14.86
N GLY A 101 -14.68 -1.57 -15.78
CA GLY A 101 -14.91 -0.12 -15.75
C GLY A 101 -13.92 0.67 -14.89
N LYS A 102 -12.94 0.01 -14.29
CA LYS A 102 -11.81 0.65 -13.62
C LYS A 102 -10.60 0.75 -14.54
N HIS A 103 -9.70 1.68 -14.19
CA HIS A 103 -8.45 1.88 -14.92
C HIS A 103 -7.26 1.58 -14.02
N MET A 104 -6.18 1.08 -14.59
CA MET A 104 -4.89 0.96 -13.95
C MET A 104 -3.82 1.67 -14.78
N PHE A 105 -2.67 1.96 -14.17
CA PHE A 105 -1.54 2.48 -14.93
C PHE A 105 -1.01 1.43 -15.91
N ASN A 106 -0.69 1.86 -17.13
CA ASN A 106 -0.16 1.00 -18.18
C ASN A 106 1.31 0.58 -17.95
N ARG A 107 1.97 1.17 -16.95
CA ARG A 107 3.34 0.88 -16.53
C ARG A 107 3.48 1.10 -15.04
N GLN A 108 4.33 0.29 -14.40
CA GLN A 108 4.71 0.52 -13.02
C GLN A 108 5.72 1.68 -12.89
N PRO A 109 5.68 2.41 -11.77
CA PRO A 109 6.53 3.59 -11.57
C PRO A 109 8.02 3.26 -11.41
N CYS A 110 8.38 2.01 -11.09
CA CYS A 110 9.77 1.56 -10.97
C CYS A 110 10.06 0.44 -11.99
N PRO A 111 11.19 0.50 -12.73
CA PRO A 111 11.65 -0.62 -13.55
C PRO A 111 12.13 -1.82 -12.73
#